data_AF-A0A650CFD6-F1
#
_entry.id   AF-A0A650CFD6-F1
#
_cell.length_a   1.000
_cell.length_b   1.000
_cell.length_c   1.000
_cell.angle_alpha   90.00
_cell.angle_beta   90.00
_cell.angle_gamma   90.00
#
_symmetry.space_group_name_H-M   'P 1'
#
loop_
_entity.id
_entity.type
_entity.pdbx_description
1 polymer ?
#
loop_
_entity_poly.entity_id
_entity_poly.type
_entity_poly.pdbx_seq_one_letter_code
_entity_poly.pdbx_strand_id
1 'polypeptide(L)'
;MILGKLLAEELKERGIYKIYIGYEKPSLQNIAVKMLVKNYGFVKREISGKRIGEIEGISLYKGKGDEKVDFAFTKGGEKIPIKLPKYPLIVIDMSLFNELDEEEKKKTLLQVNLTLHVIRKFLWDGNLALINSPNISLGKARNIDNIETDNCIVLDPYGDIIANEEIIRRTDVFIIGGIVDKGRRLKHATSKLAEKYPCKKVKITLRGSIVGVPDEINKITDIILAVKFGKDIEKAIIETQSNSDKIARILVDVNQRGLEILEEEIKWLNANQKVYKLILKRLGIKAS
;
A
#
# COMPACT_ATOMS: atom_id res chain seq x y z
N MET A 1 2.43 4.70 -12.35
CA MET A 1 2.52 3.41 -11.63
C MET A 1 3.29 2.43 -12.49
N ILE A 2 4.21 1.63 -11.93
CA ILE A 2 5.18 0.83 -12.71
C ILE A 2 4.50 -0.13 -13.68
N LEU A 3 3.56 -0.95 -13.20
CA LEU A 3 3.00 -2.02 -14.03
C LEU A 3 2.18 -1.47 -15.20
N GLY A 4 1.47 -0.36 -14.99
CA GLY A 4 0.77 0.34 -16.05
C GLY A 4 1.70 0.90 -17.14
N LYS A 5 2.88 1.39 -16.76
CA LYS A 5 3.91 1.87 -17.71
C LYS A 5 4.49 0.72 -18.54
N LEU A 6 4.88 -0.37 -17.88
CA LEU A 6 5.40 -1.57 -18.54
C LEU A 6 4.38 -2.17 -19.52
N LEU A 7 3.09 -2.22 -19.14
CA LEU A 7 2.04 -2.64 -20.07
C LEU A 7 1.90 -1.68 -21.26
N ALA A 8 1.98 -0.36 -21.02
CA ALA A 8 1.91 0.63 -22.09
C ALA A 8 3.07 0.48 -23.10
N GLU A 9 4.29 0.23 -22.62
CA GLU A 9 5.47 -0.03 -23.44
C GLU A 9 5.25 -1.24 -24.36
N GLU A 10 4.89 -2.39 -23.78
CA GLU A 10 4.63 -3.63 -24.54
C GLU A 10 3.46 -3.49 -25.54
N LEU A 11 2.43 -2.73 -25.19
CA LEU A 11 1.33 -2.42 -26.11
C LEU A 11 1.82 -1.61 -27.31
N LYS A 12 2.63 -0.57 -27.09
CA LYS A 12 3.18 0.29 -28.15
C LYS A 12 4.15 -0.46 -29.05
N GLU A 13 5.01 -1.31 -28.49
CA GLU A 13 5.90 -2.17 -29.27
C GLU A 13 5.15 -3.11 -30.22
N ARG A 14 3.93 -3.51 -29.83
CA ARG A 14 3.02 -4.33 -30.65
C ARG A 14 2.13 -3.51 -31.58
N GLY A 15 2.31 -2.19 -31.65
CA GLY A 15 1.50 -1.29 -32.46
C GLY A 15 0.09 -1.05 -31.92
N ILE A 16 -0.17 -1.34 -30.64
CA ILE A 16 -1.49 -1.22 -30.02
C ILE A 16 -1.56 0.12 -29.26
N TYR A 17 -2.24 1.10 -29.84
CA TYR A 17 -2.40 2.44 -29.25
C TYR A 17 -3.82 2.75 -28.76
N LYS A 18 -4.79 1.89 -29.11
CA LYS A 18 -6.21 2.04 -28.75
C LYS A 18 -6.73 0.74 -28.16
N ILE A 19 -7.32 0.80 -26.96
CA ILE A 19 -7.93 -0.37 -26.32
C ILE A 19 -9.33 -0.08 -25.80
N TYR A 20 -10.26 -1.01 -26.05
CA TYR A 20 -11.60 -0.97 -25.51
C TYR A 20 -11.64 -1.74 -24.19
N ILE A 21 -11.99 -1.06 -23.09
CA ILE A 21 -11.84 -1.62 -21.74
C ILE A 21 -13.17 -2.02 -21.09
N GLY A 22 -14.29 -1.92 -21.83
CA GLY A 22 -15.62 -2.32 -21.34
C GLY A 22 -16.01 -1.59 -20.05
N TYR A 23 -16.25 -2.34 -18.98
CA TYR A 23 -16.62 -1.77 -17.67
C TYR A 23 -15.42 -1.52 -16.74
N GLU A 24 -14.20 -1.84 -17.17
CA GLU A 24 -13.01 -1.78 -16.31
C GLU A 24 -12.60 -0.37 -15.91
N LYS A 25 -12.03 -0.17 -14.72
CA LYS A 25 -11.53 1.15 -14.32
C LYS A 25 -10.51 1.67 -15.36
N PRO A 26 -10.57 2.94 -15.80
CA PRO A 26 -9.62 3.51 -16.75
C PRO A 26 -8.25 3.71 -16.13
N SER A 27 -7.49 2.62 -16.04
CA SER A 27 -6.19 2.57 -15.40
C SER A 27 -5.43 1.38 -15.95
N LEU A 28 -4.31 1.65 -16.63
CA LEU A 28 -3.43 0.60 -17.14
C LEU A 28 -2.88 -0.28 -16.01
N GLN A 29 -2.69 0.29 -14.82
CA GLN A 29 -2.33 -0.48 -13.62
C GLN A 29 -3.39 -1.55 -13.30
N ASN A 30 -4.67 -1.17 -13.24
CA ASN A 30 -5.75 -2.11 -12.96
C ASN A 30 -5.90 -3.17 -14.05
N ILE A 31 -5.74 -2.77 -15.32
CA ILE A 31 -5.79 -3.67 -16.48
C ILE A 31 -4.67 -4.70 -16.39
N ALA A 32 -3.43 -4.26 -16.16
CA ALA A 32 -2.28 -5.14 -16.03
C ALA A 32 -2.43 -6.11 -14.85
N VAL A 33 -2.89 -5.64 -13.68
CA VAL A 33 -3.16 -6.54 -12.54
C VAL A 33 -4.22 -7.58 -12.90
N LYS A 34 -5.34 -7.19 -13.51
CA LYS A 34 -6.39 -8.14 -13.91
C LYS A 34 -5.89 -9.17 -14.93
N MET A 35 -5.02 -8.76 -15.85
CA MET A 35 -4.38 -9.66 -16.80
C MET A 35 -3.55 -10.74 -16.08
N LEU A 36 -2.75 -10.32 -15.10
CA LEU A 36 -1.88 -11.21 -14.35
C LEU A 36 -2.63 -12.16 -13.41
N VAL A 37 -3.66 -11.68 -12.71
CA VAL A 37 -4.24 -12.41 -11.57
C VAL A 37 -5.70 -12.83 -11.72
N LYS A 38 -6.44 -12.33 -12.75
CA LYS A 38 -7.88 -12.61 -12.91
C LYS A 38 -8.27 -13.26 -14.23
N ASN A 39 -7.30 -13.75 -15.01
CA ASN A 39 -7.52 -14.35 -16.33
C ASN A 39 -8.22 -13.42 -17.33
N TYR A 40 -7.81 -12.15 -17.34
CA TYR A 40 -8.17 -11.21 -18.41
C TYR A 40 -7.01 -11.10 -19.40
N GLY A 41 -7.27 -10.54 -20.57
CA GLY A 41 -6.28 -10.27 -21.60
C GLY A 41 -6.88 -9.49 -22.75
N PHE A 42 -6.19 -9.47 -23.87
CA PHE A 42 -6.57 -8.72 -25.06
C PHE A 42 -7.08 -9.67 -26.15
N VAL A 43 -8.09 -9.24 -26.89
CA VAL A 43 -8.61 -9.94 -28.06
C VAL A 43 -8.66 -8.95 -29.21
N LYS A 44 -8.13 -9.36 -30.36
CA LYS A 44 -8.27 -8.60 -31.60
C LYS A 44 -9.71 -8.73 -32.10
N ARG A 45 -10.46 -7.62 -32.07
CA ARG A 45 -11.86 -7.53 -32.50
C ARG A 45 -12.20 -6.08 -32.78
N GLU A 46 -12.81 -5.83 -33.94
CA GLU A 46 -13.35 -4.52 -34.27
C GLU A 46 -14.53 -4.20 -33.34
N ILE A 47 -14.41 -3.13 -32.57
CA ILE A 47 -15.45 -2.61 -31.67
C ILE A 47 -15.44 -1.09 -31.69
N SER A 48 -16.62 -0.49 -31.72
CA SER A 48 -16.74 0.96 -31.61
C SER A 48 -16.97 1.38 -30.16
N GLY A 49 -16.35 2.49 -29.75
CA GLY A 49 -16.49 3.01 -28.40
C GLY A 49 -16.24 4.50 -28.29
N LYS A 50 -16.58 5.08 -27.14
CA LYS A 50 -16.28 6.48 -26.83
C LYS A 50 -14.91 6.56 -26.14
N ARG A 51 -14.03 7.46 -26.61
CA ARG A 51 -12.76 7.76 -25.94
C ARG A 51 -13.04 8.38 -24.58
N ILE A 52 -12.43 7.82 -23.54
CA ILE A 52 -12.59 8.31 -22.15
C ILE A 52 -11.32 8.96 -21.61
N GLY A 53 -10.19 8.82 -22.31
CA GLY A 53 -8.93 9.43 -21.94
C GLY A 53 -7.75 8.70 -22.57
N GLU A 54 -6.56 9.18 -22.23
CA GLU A 54 -5.29 8.61 -22.65
C GLU A 54 -4.36 8.48 -21.44
N ILE A 55 -3.67 7.34 -21.35
CA ILE A 55 -2.74 7.05 -20.26
C ILE A 55 -1.47 6.47 -20.88
N GLU A 56 -0.32 7.10 -20.63
CA GLU A 56 1.00 6.62 -21.11
C GLU A 56 1.08 6.42 -22.65
N GLY A 57 0.28 7.20 -23.41
CA GLY A 57 0.16 7.11 -24.87
C GLY A 57 -0.83 6.06 -25.37
N ILE A 58 -1.59 5.41 -24.48
CA ILE A 58 -2.65 4.46 -24.83
C ILE A 58 -4.01 5.12 -24.66
N SER A 59 -4.75 5.25 -25.76
CA SER A 59 -6.13 5.75 -25.74
C SER A 59 -7.10 4.67 -25.27
N LEU A 60 -7.91 5.00 -24.26
CA LEU A 60 -8.86 4.10 -23.63
C LEU A 60 -10.29 4.40 -24.11
N TYR A 61 -11.03 3.35 -24.44
CA TYR A 61 -12.38 3.42 -24.97
C TYR A 61 -13.39 2.61 -24.17
N LYS A 62 -14.63 3.10 -24.08
CA LYS A 62 -15.75 2.43 -23.40
C LYS A 62 -17.10 2.79 -24.01
N GLY A 63 -18.11 1.95 -23.71
CA GLY A 63 -19.51 2.23 -24.02
C GLY A 63 -19.78 2.33 -25.51
N LYS A 64 -20.88 2.97 -25.88
CA LYS A 64 -21.22 3.24 -27.29
C LYS A 64 -20.52 4.52 -27.76
N GLY A 65 -19.97 4.48 -28.97
CA GLY A 65 -19.36 5.62 -29.66
C GLY A 65 -18.95 5.20 -31.07
N ASP A 66 -18.45 6.14 -31.86
CA ASP A 66 -18.21 5.95 -33.31
C ASP A 66 -16.75 5.63 -33.64
N GLU A 67 -15.83 5.75 -32.68
CA GLU A 67 -14.43 5.44 -32.90
C GLU A 67 -14.19 3.92 -32.90
N LYS A 68 -13.65 3.41 -33.99
CA LYS A 68 -13.23 2.01 -34.12
C LYS A 68 -11.97 1.72 -33.32
N VAL A 69 -11.96 0.58 -32.65
CA VAL A 69 -10.87 0.05 -31.84
C VAL A 69 -10.70 -1.42 -32.16
N ASP A 70 -9.47 -1.85 -32.42
CA ASP A 70 -9.20 -3.22 -32.88
C ASP A 70 -8.86 -4.20 -31.76
N PHE A 71 -8.70 -3.70 -30.52
CA PHE A 71 -8.34 -4.51 -29.36
C PHE A 71 -9.29 -4.27 -28.20
N ALA A 72 -9.86 -5.35 -27.67
CA ALA A 72 -10.71 -5.32 -26.48
C ALA A 72 -10.04 -6.05 -25.32
N PHE A 73 -10.11 -5.47 -24.12
CA PHE A 73 -9.66 -6.11 -22.89
C PHE A 73 -10.82 -6.89 -22.25
N THR A 74 -10.73 -8.22 -22.23
CA THR A 74 -11.81 -9.12 -21.83
C THR A 74 -11.31 -10.31 -21.01
N LYS A 75 -12.22 -10.97 -20.28
CA LYS A 75 -11.93 -12.24 -19.61
C LYS A 75 -11.60 -13.31 -20.66
N GLY A 76 -10.58 -14.11 -20.41
CA GLY A 76 -10.09 -15.16 -21.32
C GLY A 76 -9.29 -14.67 -22.53
N GLY A 77 -9.03 -13.36 -22.65
CA GLY A 77 -8.19 -12.83 -23.72
C GLY A 77 -6.71 -13.23 -23.58
N GLU A 78 -5.96 -13.02 -24.66
CA GLU A 78 -4.52 -13.31 -24.70
C GLU A 78 -3.75 -12.35 -23.78
N LYS A 79 -2.83 -12.90 -22.99
CA LYS A 79 -2.00 -12.09 -22.10
C LYS A 79 -0.83 -11.54 -22.87
N ILE A 80 -0.60 -10.24 -22.74
CA ILE A 80 0.63 -9.62 -23.23
C ILE A 80 1.73 -9.89 -22.19
N PRO A 81 2.84 -10.53 -22.57
CA PRO A 81 3.95 -10.73 -21.66
C PRO A 81 4.52 -9.36 -21.26
N ILE A 82 4.69 -9.13 -19.96
CA ILE A 82 5.30 -7.92 -19.41
C ILE A 82 6.47 -8.36 -18.52
N LYS A 83 7.61 -7.67 -18.61
CA LYS A 83 8.74 -7.93 -17.72
C LYS A 83 8.43 -7.44 -16.31
N LEU A 84 8.02 -8.36 -15.44
CA LEU A 84 7.55 -8.02 -14.10
C LEU A 84 8.66 -7.46 -13.21
N PRO A 85 8.38 -6.40 -12.41
CA PRO A 85 9.39 -5.80 -11.55
C PRO A 85 9.73 -6.71 -10.37
N LYS A 86 11.02 -6.96 -10.14
CA LYS A 86 11.51 -7.70 -8.95
C LYS A 86 11.32 -6.89 -7.66
N TYR A 87 11.49 -5.57 -7.75
CA TYR A 87 11.50 -4.64 -6.61
C TYR A 87 10.53 -3.45 -6.83
N PRO A 88 10.07 -2.81 -5.75
CA PRO A 88 10.29 -3.18 -4.35
C PRO A 88 9.58 -4.49 -4.00
N LEU A 89 10.08 -5.19 -2.99
CA LEU A 89 9.44 -6.37 -2.41
C LEU A 89 9.03 -6.06 -0.97
N ILE A 90 7.75 -6.26 -0.68
CA ILE A 90 7.20 -6.19 0.67
C ILE A 90 7.18 -7.60 1.24
N VAL A 91 7.85 -7.80 2.38
CA VAL A 91 7.93 -9.07 3.08
C VAL A 91 7.16 -8.93 4.39
N ILE A 92 6.18 -9.81 4.62
CA ILE A 92 5.50 -9.91 5.91
C ILE A 92 6.08 -11.13 6.65
N ASP A 93 6.71 -10.88 7.80
CA ASP A 93 7.24 -11.95 8.64
C ASP A 93 6.17 -12.45 9.62
N MET A 94 5.81 -13.73 9.45
CA MET A 94 4.78 -14.41 10.22
C MET A 94 5.36 -15.25 11.37
N SER A 95 6.65 -15.10 11.72
CA SER A 95 7.34 -15.96 12.68
C SER A 95 6.74 -15.96 14.09
N LEU A 96 6.07 -14.87 14.49
CA LEU A 96 5.41 -14.76 15.79
C LEU A 96 3.89 -15.04 15.72
N PHE A 97 3.37 -15.46 14.57
CA PHE A 97 1.93 -15.67 14.37
C PHE A 97 1.32 -16.70 15.32
N ASN A 98 2.09 -17.70 15.73
CA ASN A 98 1.64 -18.74 16.67
C ASN A 98 1.57 -18.25 18.13
N GLU A 99 2.20 -17.12 18.45
CA GLU A 99 2.14 -16.49 19.79
C GLU A 99 0.89 -15.62 19.98
N LEU A 100 0.20 -15.31 18.88
CA LEU A 100 -1.03 -14.52 18.88
C LEU A 100 -2.20 -15.32 19.44
N ASP A 101 -3.15 -14.63 20.07
CA ASP A 101 -4.45 -15.20 20.37
C ASP A 101 -5.33 -15.28 19.10
N GLU A 102 -6.48 -15.96 19.19
CA GLU A 102 -7.35 -16.19 18.03
C GLU A 102 -7.96 -14.90 17.45
N GLU A 103 -8.18 -13.87 18.26
CA GLU A 103 -8.69 -12.59 17.78
C GLU A 103 -7.62 -11.82 17.02
N GLU A 104 -6.40 -11.79 17.55
CA GLU A 104 -5.22 -11.20 16.93
C GLU A 104 -4.82 -11.92 15.64
N LYS A 105 -4.86 -13.26 15.61
CA LYS A 105 -4.63 -14.04 14.38
C LYS A 105 -5.61 -13.63 13.28
N LYS A 106 -6.90 -13.54 13.60
CA LYS A 106 -7.94 -13.09 12.65
C LYS A 106 -7.66 -11.68 12.14
N LYS A 107 -7.32 -10.75 13.03
CA LYS A 107 -6.97 -9.36 12.66
C LYS A 107 -5.71 -9.32 11.78
N THR A 108 -4.69 -10.10 12.11
CA THR A 108 -3.44 -10.19 11.36
C THR A 108 -3.69 -10.74 9.95
N LEU A 109 -4.41 -11.86 9.83
CA LEU A 109 -4.77 -12.42 8.53
C LEU A 109 -5.61 -11.46 7.69
N LEU A 110 -6.52 -10.70 8.32
CA LEU A 110 -7.26 -9.65 7.61
C LEU A 110 -6.33 -8.57 7.07
N GLN A 111 -5.37 -8.07 7.87
CA GLN A 111 -4.39 -7.08 7.42
C GLN A 111 -3.49 -7.61 6.30
N VAL A 112 -3.02 -8.87 6.41
CA VAL A 112 -2.26 -9.55 5.36
C VAL A 112 -3.08 -9.61 4.05
N ASN A 113 -4.36 -9.98 4.13
CA ASN A 113 -5.25 -9.98 2.96
C ASN A 113 -5.46 -8.58 2.38
N LEU A 114 -5.66 -7.56 3.22
CA LEU A 114 -5.78 -6.16 2.79
C LEU A 114 -4.49 -5.65 2.13
N THR A 115 -3.34 -6.16 2.54
CA THR A 115 -2.05 -5.79 1.94
C THR A 115 -1.97 -6.19 0.46
N LEU A 116 -2.59 -7.32 0.07
CA LEU A 116 -2.69 -7.71 -1.33
C LEU A 116 -3.42 -6.65 -2.19
N HIS A 117 -4.47 -6.03 -1.63
CA HIS A 117 -5.18 -4.95 -2.31
C HIS A 117 -4.32 -3.70 -2.45
N VAL A 118 -3.54 -3.36 -1.42
CA VAL A 118 -2.60 -2.22 -1.44
C VAL A 118 -1.52 -2.44 -2.49
N ILE A 119 -0.88 -3.62 -2.51
CA ILE A 119 0.14 -3.99 -3.50
C ILE A 119 -0.39 -3.80 -4.92
N ARG A 120 -1.61 -4.28 -5.21
CA ARG A 120 -2.23 -4.15 -6.54
C ARG A 120 -2.50 -2.71 -6.97
N LYS A 121 -2.57 -1.74 -6.05
CA LYS A 121 -2.66 -0.31 -6.40
C LYS A 121 -1.39 0.19 -7.08
N PHE A 122 -0.22 -0.39 -6.76
CA PHE A 122 1.08 0.12 -7.22
C PHE A 122 1.85 -0.86 -8.13
N LEU A 123 1.72 -2.15 -7.84
CA LEU A 123 2.50 -3.28 -8.38
C LEU A 123 1.57 -4.47 -8.64
N TRP A 124 2.02 -5.71 -8.42
CA TRP A 124 1.25 -6.94 -8.54
C TRP A 124 1.61 -7.92 -7.41
N ASP A 125 0.82 -8.97 -7.25
CA ASP A 125 0.94 -9.93 -6.14
C ASP A 125 2.36 -10.45 -5.89
N GLY A 126 3.18 -10.69 -6.92
CA GLY A 126 4.55 -11.19 -6.75
C GLY A 126 5.52 -10.21 -6.08
N ASN A 127 5.15 -8.93 -5.91
CA ASN A 127 5.88 -7.97 -5.09
C ASN A 127 5.52 -8.05 -3.59
N LEU A 128 4.67 -9.00 -3.21
CA LEU A 128 4.40 -9.38 -1.83
C LEU A 128 5.00 -10.77 -1.56
N ALA A 129 5.67 -10.92 -0.45
CA ALA A 129 6.14 -12.20 0.06
C ALA A 129 5.74 -12.39 1.51
N LEU A 130 5.49 -13.64 1.88
CA LEU A 130 5.37 -14.08 3.26
C LEU A 130 6.60 -14.92 3.60
N ILE A 131 7.12 -14.74 4.80
CA ILE A 131 8.22 -15.54 5.36
C ILE A 131 7.75 -16.14 6.69
N ASN A 132 8.24 -17.34 7.01
CA ASN A 132 7.84 -18.09 8.21
C ASN A 132 6.32 -18.31 8.31
N SER A 133 5.65 -18.51 7.18
CA SER A 133 4.18 -18.58 7.07
C SER A 133 3.68 -19.93 6.55
N PRO A 134 3.99 -21.06 7.21
CA PRO A 134 3.56 -22.35 6.72
C PRO A 134 2.02 -22.38 6.64
N ASN A 135 1.50 -22.80 5.48
CA ASN A 135 0.06 -22.97 5.20
C ASN A 135 -0.77 -21.70 4.95
N ILE A 136 -0.14 -20.54 4.73
CA ILE A 136 -0.88 -19.34 4.31
C ILE A 136 -0.71 -19.14 2.80
N SER A 137 -1.82 -19.19 2.06
CA SER A 137 -1.87 -18.84 0.63
C SER A 137 -2.52 -17.48 0.46
N LEU A 138 -1.85 -16.60 -0.30
CA LEU A 138 -2.30 -15.22 -0.52
C LEU A 138 -2.18 -14.83 -2.00
N GLY A 139 -3.21 -15.11 -2.79
CA GLY A 139 -3.21 -14.78 -4.21
C GLY A 139 -2.01 -15.39 -4.94
N LYS A 140 -1.21 -14.57 -5.62
CA LYS A 140 0.09 -14.97 -6.21
C LYS A 140 1.30 -14.42 -5.45
N ALA A 141 1.13 -14.05 -4.17
CA ALA A 141 2.25 -13.67 -3.32
C ALA A 141 3.21 -14.85 -3.16
N ARG A 142 4.49 -14.54 -2.94
CA ARG A 142 5.54 -15.55 -2.77
C ARG A 142 5.56 -16.05 -1.33
N ASN A 143 5.85 -17.34 -1.14
CA ASN A 143 6.39 -17.83 0.12
C ASN A 143 7.90 -17.92 -0.06
N ILE A 144 8.67 -17.29 0.81
CA ILE A 144 10.14 -17.27 0.75
C ILE A 144 10.70 -17.78 2.07
N ASP A 145 11.87 -18.41 2.01
CA ASP A 145 12.57 -18.94 3.20
C ASP A 145 13.63 -17.97 3.72
N ASN A 146 14.17 -17.13 2.83
CA ASN A 146 15.25 -16.19 3.12
C ASN A 146 15.10 -14.87 2.34
N ILE A 147 15.90 -13.88 2.72
CA ILE A 147 15.97 -12.58 2.05
C ILE A 147 17.28 -12.52 1.25
N GLU A 148 17.15 -12.44 -0.07
CA GLU A 148 18.27 -12.49 -1.02
C GLU A 148 18.79 -11.09 -1.42
N THR A 149 18.97 -10.19 -0.45
CA THR A 149 19.57 -8.87 -0.68
C THR A 149 19.99 -8.20 0.61
N ASP A 150 21.09 -7.45 0.55
CA ASP A 150 21.55 -6.58 1.64
C ASP A 150 20.85 -5.20 1.63
N ASN A 151 20.16 -4.86 0.53
CA ASN A 151 19.42 -3.60 0.41
C ASN A 151 18.00 -3.73 1.00
N CYS A 152 17.95 -4.00 2.29
CA CYS A 152 16.73 -4.25 3.04
C CYS A 152 16.62 -3.36 4.28
N ILE A 153 15.37 -3.07 4.67
CA ILE A 153 15.06 -2.49 5.99
C ILE A 153 14.00 -3.34 6.69
N VAL A 154 14.10 -3.43 8.01
CA VAL A 154 13.01 -3.92 8.88
C VAL A 154 12.33 -2.70 9.47
N LEU A 155 11.01 -2.66 9.36
CA LEU A 155 10.22 -1.64 10.02
C LEU A 155 9.98 -2.03 11.48
N ASP A 156 10.52 -1.21 12.36
CA ASP A 156 10.43 -1.35 13.82
C ASP A 156 10.08 0.01 14.42
N PRO A 157 8.96 0.17 15.14
CA PRO A 157 8.63 1.43 15.81
C PRO A 157 9.68 1.88 16.83
N TYR A 158 10.54 0.97 17.32
CA TYR A 158 11.65 1.26 18.21
C TYR A 158 13.01 1.34 17.52
N GLY A 159 13.04 1.32 16.18
CA GLY A 159 14.26 1.47 15.40
C GLY A 159 15.04 2.74 15.72
N ASP A 160 16.35 2.66 15.60
CA ASP A 160 17.28 3.77 15.81
C ASP A 160 17.32 4.72 14.60
N ILE A 161 17.03 4.23 13.39
CA ILE A 161 17.01 5.03 12.17
C ILE A 161 15.61 5.57 11.91
N ILE A 162 15.48 6.88 11.74
CA ILE A 162 14.22 7.52 11.31
C ILE A 162 14.07 7.42 9.79
N ALA A 163 12.93 6.93 9.33
CA ALA A 163 12.60 6.86 7.91
C ALA A 163 12.56 8.25 7.28
N ASN A 164 13.15 8.37 6.10
CA ASN A 164 12.96 9.50 5.20
C ASN A 164 12.74 9.00 3.76
N GLU A 165 12.40 9.90 2.85
CA GLU A 165 12.11 9.57 1.46
C GLU A 165 13.30 8.92 0.76
N GLU A 166 14.53 9.35 1.04
CA GLU A 166 15.73 8.82 0.40
C GLU A 166 15.95 7.35 0.78
N ILE A 167 15.88 7.04 2.09
CA ILE A 167 16.00 5.69 2.61
C ILE A 167 14.96 4.79 1.96
N ILE A 168 13.68 5.19 1.97
CA ILE A 168 12.60 4.39 1.37
C ILE A 168 12.80 4.25 -0.14
N ARG A 169 13.12 5.32 -0.86
CA ARG A 169 13.24 5.27 -2.32
C ARG A 169 14.42 4.42 -2.78
N ARG A 170 15.50 4.35 -2.02
CA ARG A 170 16.68 3.52 -2.34
C ARG A 170 16.59 2.08 -1.87
N THR A 171 15.68 1.75 -0.95
CA THR A 171 15.53 0.39 -0.40
C THR A 171 14.76 -0.53 -1.36
N ASP A 172 15.22 -1.75 -1.53
CA ASP A 172 14.59 -2.75 -2.41
C ASP A 172 13.62 -3.68 -1.67
N VAL A 173 13.95 -4.06 -0.43
CA VAL A 173 13.13 -4.98 0.39
C VAL A 173 12.72 -4.32 1.69
N PHE A 174 11.43 -4.42 2.01
CA PHE A 174 10.83 -3.92 3.24
C PHE A 174 10.23 -5.06 4.02
N ILE A 175 10.70 -5.25 5.25
CA ILE A 175 10.22 -6.32 6.14
C ILE A 175 9.29 -5.68 7.18
N ILE A 176 8.08 -6.21 7.28
CA ILE A 176 7.06 -5.78 8.23
C ILE A 176 6.69 -6.99 9.08
N GLY A 177 6.69 -6.81 10.41
CA GLY A 177 6.21 -7.86 11.30
C GLY A 177 4.72 -8.14 11.09
N GLY A 178 4.33 -9.41 11.14
CA GLY A 178 2.93 -9.83 11.20
C GLY A 178 2.23 -9.45 12.50
N ILE A 179 2.97 -8.93 13.48
CA ILE A 179 2.44 -8.47 14.76
C ILE A 179 2.40 -6.95 14.77
N VAL A 180 1.30 -6.43 15.32
CA VAL A 180 1.20 -5.04 15.74
C VAL A 180 1.42 -5.02 17.25
N ASP A 181 2.46 -4.34 17.73
CA ASP A 181 2.80 -4.22 19.17
C ASP A 181 1.63 -3.54 19.94
N LYS A 182 0.58 -4.31 20.25
CA LYS A 182 -0.58 -3.85 21.02
C LYS A 182 -0.51 -4.40 22.43
N GLY A 183 -0.57 -3.48 23.40
CA GLY A 183 -0.61 -3.80 24.82
C GLY A 183 0.72 -4.28 25.41
N ARG A 184 0.67 -4.80 26.64
CA ARG A 184 1.86 -5.20 27.41
C ARG A 184 2.49 -6.53 26.95
N ARG A 185 1.70 -7.41 26.32
CA ARG A 185 2.09 -8.80 26.03
C ARG A 185 3.09 -8.93 24.89
N LEU A 186 2.96 -8.08 23.86
CA LEU A 186 3.78 -8.11 22.66
C LEU A 186 4.72 -6.90 22.55
N LYS A 187 4.99 -6.23 23.68
CA LYS A 187 5.89 -5.08 23.71
C LYS A 187 7.29 -5.51 23.25
N HIS A 188 7.85 -4.85 22.24
CA HIS A 188 9.16 -5.17 21.63
C HIS A 188 9.20 -6.48 20.83
N ALA A 189 8.05 -7.06 20.48
CA ALA A 189 7.99 -8.23 19.60
C ALA A 189 8.58 -7.89 18.22
N THR A 190 8.26 -6.70 17.70
CA THR A 190 8.80 -6.20 16.44
C THR A 190 10.33 -6.00 16.49
N SER A 191 10.88 -5.54 17.61
CA SER A 191 12.33 -5.36 17.77
C SER A 191 13.09 -6.69 17.83
N LYS A 192 12.54 -7.69 18.54
CA LYS A 192 13.10 -9.06 18.55
C LYS A 192 13.09 -9.70 17.17
N LEU A 193 12.04 -9.44 16.39
CA LEU A 193 11.96 -9.88 15.00
C LEU A 193 13.03 -9.20 14.14
N ALA A 194 13.23 -7.90 14.32
CA ALA A 194 14.21 -7.13 13.58
C ALA A 194 15.66 -7.61 13.78
N GLU A 195 15.97 -8.23 14.93
CA GLU A 195 17.29 -8.84 15.19
C GLU A 195 17.59 -10.08 14.32
N LYS A 196 16.56 -10.73 13.77
CA LYS A 196 16.73 -11.91 12.90
C LYS A 196 17.30 -11.56 11.52
N TYR A 197 17.22 -10.29 11.14
CA TYR A 197 17.58 -9.84 9.80
C TYR A 197 18.78 -8.92 9.86
N PRO A 198 19.79 -9.09 8.99
CA PRO A 198 20.95 -8.19 8.89
C PRO A 198 20.59 -6.88 8.17
N CYS A 199 19.40 -6.35 8.41
CA CYS A 199 18.85 -5.18 7.75
C CYS A 199 18.84 -3.97 8.70
N LYS A 200 18.77 -2.77 8.15
CA LYS A 200 18.63 -1.54 8.95
C LYS A 200 17.27 -1.53 9.66
N LYS A 201 17.24 -1.18 10.94
CA LYS A 201 16.02 -1.07 11.75
C LYS A 201 15.47 0.35 11.65
N VAL A 202 14.37 0.52 10.94
CA VAL A 202 13.84 1.84 10.57
C VAL A 202 12.48 2.07 11.21
N LYS A 203 12.32 3.20 11.91
CA LYS A 203 11.03 3.68 12.42
C LYS A 203 10.43 4.75 11.52
N ILE A 204 9.14 4.67 11.28
CA ILE A 204 8.37 5.73 10.60
C ILE A 204 7.82 6.67 11.68
N THR A 205 8.07 7.97 11.53
CA THR A 205 7.60 9.00 12.46
C THR A 205 6.85 10.09 11.72
N LEU A 206 5.86 10.69 12.38
CA LEU A 206 5.19 11.91 11.95
C LEU A 206 5.69 13.06 12.82
N ARG A 207 6.47 14.00 12.25
CA ARG A 207 7.12 15.11 12.99
C ARG A 207 7.86 14.64 14.25
N GLY A 208 8.66 13.58 14.13
CA GLY A 208 9.50 13.04 15.22
C GLY A 208 8.78 12.13 16.22
N SER A 209 7.46 11.94 16.11
CA SER A 209 6.68 11.05 16.98
C SER A 209 6.12 9.85 16.21
N ILE A 210 6.05 8.68 16.87
CA ILE A 210 5.33 7.52 16.34
C ILE A 210 3.81 7.65 16.55
N VAL A 211 3.35 8.57 17.40
CA VAL A 211 1.92 8.77 17.66
C VAL A 211 1.26 9.34 16.39
N GLY A 212 0.15 8.72 16.00
CA GLY A 212 -0.56 9.05 14.78
C GLY A 212 0.00 8.40 13.51
N VAL A 213 1.10 7.65 13.60
CA VAL A 213 1.52 6.76 12.52
C VAL A 213 0.69 5.49 12.61
N PRO A 214 -0.03 5.09 11.54
CA PRO A 214 -0.82 3.86 11.59
C PRO A 214 0.04 2.63 11.83
N ASP A 215 -0.49 1.67 12.57
CA ASP A 215 0.25 0.47 13.01
C ASP A 215 -0.12 -0.79 12.22
N GLU A 216 -1.14 -0.72 11.36
CA GLU A 216 -1.60 -1.86 10.58
C GLU A 216 -0.70 -2.15 9.36
N ILE A 217 -0.39 -3.43 9.12
CA ILE A 217 0.53 -3.93 8.08
C ILE A 217 0.19 -3.35 6.70
N ASN A 218 -1.08 -3.39 6.33
CA ASN A 218 -1.54 -2.90 5.03
C ASN A 218 -1.40 -1.38 4.90
N LYS A 219 -1.55 -0.62 5.98
CA LYS A 219 -1.39 0.83 5.98
C LYS A 219 0.08 1.24 5.94
N ILE A 220 0.93 0.56 6.71
CA ILE A 220 2.39 0.72 6.63
C ILE A 220 2.86 0.43 5.19
N THR A 221 2.35 -0.63 4.57
CA THR A 221 2.64 -0.94 3.16
C THR A 221 2.19 0.17 2.21
N ASP A 222 1.02 0.76 2.42
CA ASP A 222 0.51 1.88 1.59
C ASP A 222 1.43 3.10 1.70
N ILE A 223 1.87 3.44 2.92
CA ILE A 223 2.83 4.54 3.18
C ILE A 223 4.14 4.28 2.44
N ILE A 224 4.75 3.10 2.61
CA ILE A 224 6.03 2.76 1.96
C ILE A 224 5.91 2.89 0.44
N LEU A 225 4.90 2.25 -0.16
CA LEU A 225 4.76 2.23 -1.61
C LEU A 225 4.42 3.61 -2.16
N ALA A 226 3.59 4.40 -1.48
CA ALA A 226 3.32 5.78 -1.87
C ALA A 226 4.62 6.59 -1.92
N VAL A 227 5.47 6.49 -0.89
CA VAL A 227 6.76 7.20 -0.82
C VAL A 227 7.77 6.69 -1.86
N LYS A 228 7.88 5.36 -2.01
CA LYS A 228 8.72 4.71 -3.02
C LYS A 228 8.37 5.19 -4.43
N PHE A 229 7.10 5.51 -4.69
CA PHE A 229 6.61 6.05 -5.96
C PHE A 229 6.45 7.57 -6.00
N GLY A 230 7.18 8.28 -5.13
CA GLY A 230 7.42 9.72 -5.26
C GLY A 230 6.60 10.60 -4.34
N LYS A 231 5.76 10.03 -3.47
CA LYS A 231 5.06 10.82 -2.45
C LYS A 231 6.03 11.27 -1.35
N ASP A 232 5.67 12.36 -0.70
CA ASP A 232 6.23 12.84 0.56
C ASP A 232 5.74 11.95 1.72
N ILE A 233 6.63 11.66 2.68
CA ILE A 233 6.34 10.71 3.77
C ILE A 233 5.26 11.23 4.71
N GLU A 234 5.27 12.53 5.04
CA GLU A 234 4.27 13.15 5.91
C GLU A 234 2.88 13.09 5.26
N LYS A 235 2.79 13.45 3.98
CA LYS A 235 1.53 13.32 3.21
C LYS A 235 1.06 11.87 3.08
N ALA A 236 1.97 10.92 2.91
CA ALA A 236 1.63 9.50 2.84
C ALA A 236 1.03 9.00 4.15
N ILE A 237 1.61 9.38 5.29
CA ILE A 237 1.09 9.08 6.64
C ILE A 237 -0.30 9.70 6.82
N ILE A 238 -0.44 11.02 6.61
CA ILE A 238 -1.70 11.76 6.86
C ILE A 238 -2.88 11.21 6.06
N GLU A 239 -2.67 10.82 4.81
CA GLU A 239 -3.74 10.26 3.96
C GLU A 239 -4.11 8.82 4.33
N THR A 240 -3.23 8.11 5.02
CA THR A 240 -3.44 6.70 5.40
C THR A 240 -3.99 6.57 6.83
N GLN A 241 -3.89 7.64 7.63
CA GLN A 241 -4.45 7.72 8.98
C GLN A 241 -5.96 7.43 9.02
N SER A 242 -6.34 6.58 9.97
CA SER A 242 -7.72 6.48 10.42
C SER A 242 -8.10 7.68 11.29
N ASN A 243 -9.40 7.86 11.54
CA ASN A 243 -9.87 8.85 12.50
C ASN A 243 -9.24 8.64 13.89
N SER A 244 -9.05 7.39 14.31
CA SER A 244 -8.44 7.07 15.62
C SER A 244 -6.98 7.52 15.70
N ASP A 245 -6.21 7.35 14.62
CA ASP A 245 -4.81 7.77 14.53
C ASP A 245 -4.70 9.30 14.69
N LYS A 246 -5.57 10.04 13.98
CA LYS A 246 -5.65 11.51 14.07
C LYS A 246 -6.05 11.97 15.47
N ILE A 247 -7.06 11.35 16.08
CA ILE A 247 -7.50 11.69 17.44
C ILE A 247 -6.37 11.47 18.44
N ALA A 248 -5.70 10.32 18.39
CA ALA A 248 -4.60 10.00 19.30
C ALA A 248 -3.48 11.04 19.18
N ARG A 249 -3.12 11.42 17.94
CA ARG A 249 -2.12 12.45 17.68
C ARG A 249 -2.52 13.81 18.25
N ILE A 250 -3.69 14.31 17.90
CA ILE A 250 -4.14 15.65 18.31
C ILE A 250 -4.23 15.75 19.82
N LEU A 251 -4.74 14.71 20.51
CA LEU A 251 -4.83 14.72 21.96
C LEU A 251 -3.44 14.77 22.62
N VAL A 252 -2.46 14.05 22.09
CA VAL A 252 -1.09 14.11 22.61
C VAL A 252 -0.49 15.50 22.42
N ASP A 253 -0.63 16.07 21.23
CA ASP A 253 -0.06 17.38 20.92
C ASP A 253 -0.73 18.48 21.75
N VAL A 254 -2.07 18.48 21.87
CA VAL A 254 -2.82 19.45 22.70
C VAL A 254 -2.45 19.32 24.18
N ASN A 255 -2.30 18.10 24.70
CA ASN A 255 -1.88 17.90 26.10
C ASN A 255 -0.45 18.40 26.36
N GLN A 256 0.42 18.38 25.35
CA GLN A 256 1.82 18.82 25.48
C GLN A 256 2.00 20.33 25.24
N ARG A 257 1.21 20.92 24.34
CA ARG A 257 1.44 22.27 23.80
C ARG A 257 0.30 23.25 24.07
N GLY A 258 -0.81 22.82 24.68
CA GLY A 258 -1.95 23.67 24.99
C GLY A 258 -3.11 23.56 23.99
N LEU A 259 -4.26 24.15 24.34
CA LEU A 259 -5.48 24.10 23.52
C LEU A 259 -5.39 24.97 22.27
N GLU A 260 -4.55 26.00 22.29
CA GLU A 260 -4.35 26.97 21.22
C GLU A 260 -3.94 26.33 19.88
N ILE A 261 -3.30 25.16 19.89
CA ILE A 261 -2.86 24.47 18.67
C ILE A 261 -3.95 23.61 18.02
N LEU A 262 -5.11 23.42 18.68
CA LEU A 262 -6.13 22.46 18.24
C LEU A 262 -6.59 22.71 16.79
N GLU A 263 -6.92 23.95 16.45
CA GLU A 263 -7.39 24.30 15.11
C GLU A 263 -6.31 24.07 14.03
N GLU A 264 -5.05 24.37 14.36
CA GLU A 264 -3.91 24.14 13.48
C GLU A 264 -3.72 22.64 13.22
N GLU A 265 -3.73 21.82 14.27
CA GLU A 265 -3.56 20.37 14.20
C GLU A 265 -4.68 19.68 13.41
N ILE A 266 -5.93 20.14 13.59
CA ILE A 266 -7.10 19.65 12.85
C ILE A 266 -6.94 19.91 11.35
N LYS A 267 -6.51 21.12 10.98
CA LYS A 267 -6.28 21.49 9.59
C LYS A 267 -5.10 20.73 9.00
N TRP A 268 -4.00 20.64 9.74
CA TRP A 268 -2.78 19.95 9.31
C TRP A 268 -3.02 18.46 9.03
N LEU A 269 -3.66 17.74 9.97
CA LEU A 269 -3.98 16.33 9.78
C LEU A 269 -5.17 16.09 8.85
N ASN A 270 -5.75 17.14 8.27
CA ASN A 270 -6.96 17.06 7.44
C ASN A 270 -8.06 16.24 8.15
N ALA A 271 -8.32 16.58 9.42
CA ALA A 271 -9.30 15.92 10.25
C ALA A 271 -10.71 16.41 9.93
N ASN A 272 -11.66 15.49 9.82
CA ASN A 272 -13.05 15.83 9.52
C ASN A 272 -13.80 16.33 10.76
N GLN A 273 -15.00 16.88 10.54
CA GLN A 273 -15.86 17.40 11.61
C GLN A 273 -16.24 16.38 12.68
N LYS A 274 -16.29 15.07 12.36
CA LYS A 274 -16.56 14.03 13.37
C LYS A 274 -15.38 13.88 14.34
N VAL A 275 -14.15 13.91 13.82
CA VAL A 275 -12.92 13.87 14.62
C VAL A 275 -12.85 15.09 15.54
N TYR A 276 -13.08 16.29 15.00
CA TYR A 276 -13.09 17.53 15.76
C TYR A 276 -14.06 17.49 16.95
N LYS A 277 -15.33 17.14 16.71
CA LYS A 277 -16.35 17.01 17.78
C LYS A 277 -15.97 16.01 18.85
N LEU A 278 -15.35 14.89 18.48
CA LEU A 278 -14.93 13.87 19.44
C LEU A 278 -13.75 14.33 20.29
N ILE A 279 -12.83 15.13 19.73
CA ILE A 279 -11.72 15.73 20.47
C ILE A 279 -12.25 16.75 21.48
N LEU A 280 -13.13 17.68 21.07
CA LEU A 280 -13.76 18.64 22.00
C LEU A 280 -14.44 17.93 23.17
N LYS A 281 -15.21 16.86 22.88
CA LYS A 281 -15.84 16.04 23.92
C LYS A 281 -14.83 15.43 24.89
N ARG A 282 -13.69 14.91 24.39
CA ARG A 282 -12.64 14.31 25.23
C ARG A 282 -11.89 15.35 26.06
N LEU A 283 -11.81 16.58 25.58
CA LEU A 283 -11.22 17.72 26.28
C LEU A 283 -12.20 18.42 27.24
N GLY A 284 -13.47 17.98 27.29
CA GLY A 284 -14.50 18.59 28.15
C GLY A 284 -15.04 19.93 27.63
N ILE A 285 -14.81 20.26 26.36
CA ILE A 285 -15.23 21.51 25.74
C ILE A 285 -16.61 21.33 25.10
N LYS A 286 -17.57 22.19 25.42
CA LYS A 286 -18.88 22.19 24.76
C LYS A 286 -18.71 22.67 23.32
N ALA A 287 -19.04 21.82 22.35
CA ALA A 287 -19.13 22.22 20.94
C ALA A 287 -20.30 23.20 20.78
N SER A 288 -20.00 24.44 20.41
CA SER A 288 -20.98 25.46 19.98
C SER A 288 -21.47 25.17 18.57
#